data_AF-A0A3P7NK77-F1
#
_entry.id   AF-A0A3P7NK77-F1
#
_cell.length_a   1.000
_cell.length_b   1.000
_cell.length_c   1.000
_cell.angle_alpha   90.00
_cell.angle_beta   90.00
_cell.angle_gamma   90.00
#
_symmetry.space_group_name_H-M   'P 1'
#
loop_
_entity.id
_entity.type
_entity.pdbx_description
1 polymer ?
#
loop_
_entity_poly.entity_id
_entity_poly.type
_entity_poly.pdbx_seq_one_letter_code
_entity_poly.pdbx_strand_id
1 'polypeptide(L)'
;MGTNCRDFIYEANRILKMNGLLLLVEVASRFACPVKDFLKRLKSFGFKIAAFEITKDTYFVRARLVKFKDLSCSPVSSLPDLQLDPCLYKKR
;
A
#
# COMPACT_ATOMS: atom_id res chain seq x y z
N MET A 1 -11.63 -5.83 -7.86
CA MET A 1 -10.16 -5.64 -7.97
C MET A 1 -9.50 -6.40 -6.85
N GLY A 2 -8.34 -7.01 -7.11
CA GLY A 2 -7.74 -8.05 -6.27
C GLY A 2 -7.68 -7.67 -4.78
N THR A 3 -8.35 -8.47 -3.96
CA THR A 3 -8.38 -8.35 -2.50
C THR A 3 -7.04 -8.73 -1.85
N ASN A 4 -6.13 -9.34 -2.62
CA ASN A 4 -4.86 -9.84 -2.13
C ASN A 4 -3.76 -8.76 -2.15
N CYS A 5 -4.01 -7.65 -1.44
CA CYS A 5 -3.09 -6.51 -1.40
C CYS A 5 -1.73 -6.87 -0.80
N ARG A 6 -1.69 -7.82 0.15
CA ARG A 6 -0.45 -8.31 0.76
C ARG A 6 0.51 -8.83 -0.29
N ASP A 7 0.03 -9.73 -1.15
CA ASP A 7 0.88 -10.41 -2.13
C ASP A 7 1.34 -9.44 -3.22
N PHE A 8 0.50 -8.48 -3.62
CA PHE A 8 0.90 -7.43 -4.56
C PHE A 8 2.02 -6.53 -4.02
N ILE A 9 1.94 -6.13 -2.76
CA ILE A 9 2.98 -5.29 -2.14
C ILE A 9 4.28 -6.08 -1.94
N TYR A 10 4.18 -7.38 -1.62
CA TYR A 10 5.34 -8.25 -1.54
C TYR A 10 6.03 -8.41 -2.89
N GLU A 11 5.27 -8.67 -3.97
CA GLU A 11 5.82 -8.75 -5.32
C GLU A 11 6.42 -7.41 -5.78
N ALA A 12 5.80 -6.29 -5.42
CA ALA A 12 6.37 -4.98 -5.68
C ALA A 12 7.74 -4.80 -4.99
N ASN A 13 7.91 -5.29 -3.76
CA ASN A 13 9.21 -5.30 -3.10
C ASN A 13 10.21 -6.16 -3.89
N ARG A 14 9.82 -7.36 -4.32
CA ARG A 14 10.70 -8.26 -5.07
C ARG A 14 11.18 -7.67 -6.40
N ILE A 15 10.33 -6.92 -7.11
CA ILE A 15 10.65 -6.35 -8.42
C ILE A 15 11.42 -5.02 -8.31
N LEU A 16 11.11 -4.19 -7.30
CA LEU A 16 11.76 -2.88 -7.14
C LEU A 16 13.21 -3.02 -6.69
N LYS A 17 14.09 -2.22 -7.29
CA LYS A 17 15.48 -2.05 -6.81
C LYS A 17 15.49 -1.32 -5.47
N MET A 18 16.59 -1.46 -4.72
CA MET A 18 16.81 -0.66 -3.51
C MET A 18 16.71 0.83 -3.82
N ASN A 19 16.08 1.59 -2.93
CA ASN A 19 15.71 3.00 -3.12
C ASN A 19 14.73 3.26 -4.28
N GLY A 20 14.12 2.22 -4.85
CA GLY A 20 13.06 2.35 -5.83
C GLY A 20 11.79 2.97 -5.24
N LEU A 21 11.01 3.63 -6.10
CA LEU A 21 9.78 4.33 -5.73
C LEU A 21 8.55 3.45 -6.00
N LEU A 22 7.72 3.29 -4.98
CA LEU A 22 6.38 2.72 -5.07
C LEU A 22 5.35 3.86 -4.93
N LEU A 23 4.51 4.01 -5.94
CA LEU A 23 3.38 4.93 -5.94
C LEU A 23 2.11 4.15 -5.63
N LEU A 24 1.42 4.54 -4.56
CA LEU A 24 0.13 3.96 -4.17
C LEU A 24 -0.95 5.02 -4.35
N VAL A 25 -1.97 4.69 -5.15
CA VAL A 25 -3.15 5.54 -5.36
C VAL A 25 -4.39 4.69 -5.15
N GLU A 26 -5.15 4.99 -4.11
CA GLU A 26 -6.36 4.23 -3.76
C GLU A 26 -7.48 5.14 -3.30
N VAL A 27 -8.72 4.66 -3.44
CA VAL A 27 -9.90 5.41 -3.01
C VAL A 27 -9.96 5.44 -1.48
N ALA A 28 -10.16 6.62 -0.89
CA ALA A 28 -10.17 6.84 0.55
C ALA A 28 -11.22 5.99 1.29
N SER A 29 -12.36 5.71 0.65
CA SER A 29 -13.44 4.90 1.22
C SER A 29 -13.10 3.41 1.35
N ARG A 30 -12.02 2.92 0.71
CA ARG A 30 -11.61 1.52 0.80
C ARG A 30 -10.79 1.20 2.04
N PHE A 31 -10.34 2.23 2.76
CA PHE A 31 -9.56 2.04 3.97
C PHE A 31 -10.51 1.90 5.16
N ALA A 32 -10.71 0.67 5.66
CA ALA A 32 -11.51 0.39 6.85
C ALA A 32 -10.90 1.03 8.13
N CYS A 33 -9.58 1.18 8.16
CA CYS A 33 -8.83 1.85 9.23
C CYS A 33 -8.20 3.15 8.70
N PRO A 34 -7.77 4.07 9.59
CA PRO A 34 -7.10 5.29 9.17
C PRO A 34 -5.92 5.01 8.25
N VAL A 35 -5.83 5.78 7.15
CA VAL A 35 -4.78 5.65 6.12
C VAL A 35 -3.37 5.60 6.73
N LYS A 36 -3.12 6.39 7.78
CA LYS A 36 -1.82 6.41 8.47
C LYS A 36 -1.43 5.05 9.05
N ASP A 37 -2.39 4.28 9.56
CA ASP A 37 -2.13 2.97 10.15
C ASP A 37 -1.90 1.92 9.07
N PHE A 38 -2.60 2.03 7.94
CA PHE A 38 -2.28 1.24 6.74
C PHE A 38 -0.85 1.51 6.26
N LEU A 39 -0.44 2.78 6.17
CA LEU A 39 0.91 3.15 5.76
C LEU A 39 1.99 2.69 6.76
N LYS A 40 1.68 2.60 8.05
CA LYS A 40 2.60 2.01 9.06
C LYS A 40 2.82 0.52 8.79
N ARG A 41 1.78 -0.24 8.41
CA ARG A 41 1.90 -1.67 8.08
C ARG A 41 2.83 -1.91 6.90
N LEU A 42 2.85 -0.99 5.92
CA LEU A 42 3.78 -1.05 4.78
C LEU A 42 5.27 -0.99 5.17
N LYS A 43 5.60 -0.52 6.38
CA LYS A 43 6.99 -0.59 6.89
C LYS A 43 7.48 -2.03 7.04
N SER A 44 6.60 -2.94 7.46
CA SER A 44 6.93 -4.37 7.54
C SER A 44 7.22 -4.97 6.16
N PHE A 45 6.66 -4.38 5.11
CA PHE A 45 6.91 -4.74 3.72
C PHE A 45 8.20 -4.12 3.13
N GLY A 46 9.04 -3.50 3.96
CA GLY A 46 10.32 -2.92 3.53
C GLY A 46 10.18 -1.58 2.80
N PHE A 47 9.05 -0.89 2.99
CA PHE A 47 8.80 0.44 2.42
C PHE A 47 8.80 1.55 3.47
N LYS A 48 9.43 2.67 3.15
CA LYS A 48 9.43 3.90 3.96
C LYS A 48 8.55 4.94 3.28
N ILE A 49 7.69 5.59 4.05
CA ILE A 49 6.81 6.67 3.55
C ILE A 49 7.69 7.90 3.28
N ALA A 50 7.72 8.37 2.04
CA ALA A 50 8.39 9.61 1.64
C ALA A 50 7.42 10.80 1.67
N ALA A 51 6.21 10.61 1.15
CA ALA A 51 5.15 11.60 1.20
C ALA A 51 3.78 10.91 1.10
N PHE A 52 2.75 11.48 1.69
CA PHE A 52 1.37 11.07 1.42
C PHE A 52 0.46 12.29 1.46
N GLU A 53 -0.60 12.27 0.67
CA GLU A 53 -1.61 13.30 0.61
C GLU A 53 -2.99 12.66 0.44
N ILE A 54 -4.00 13.27 1.06
CA ILE A 54 -5.40 12.91 0.89
C ILE A 54 -6.05 14.08 0.17
N THR A 55 -6.44 13.87 -1.07
CA THR A 55 -7.03 14.95 -1.89
C THR A 55 -8.53 14.98 -1.63
N LYS A 56 -9.00 16.07 -1.02
CA LYS A 56 -10.42 16.24 -0.65
C LYS A 56 -11.33 16.21 -1.89
N ASP A 57 -10.84 16.71 -3.01
CA ASP A 57 -11.64 16.92 -4.22
C ASP A 57 -11.81 15.64 -5.05
N THR A 58 -10.85 14.71 -4.94
CA THR A 58 -10.79 13.52 -5.81
C THR A 58 -11.08 12.22 -5.07
N TYR A 59 -11.26 12.25 -3.74
CA TYR A 59 -11.49 11.06 -2.89
C TYR A 59 -10.36 10.02 -2.94
N PHE A 60 -9.19 10.37 -3.48
CA PHE A 60 -8.04 9.48 -3.55
C PHE A 60 -7.01 9.81 -2.48
N VAL A 61 -6.42 8.74 -1.96
CA VAL A 61 -5.21 8.75 -1.16
C VAL A 61 -4.05 8.51 -2.11
N ARG A 62 -3.05 9.38 -2.07
CA ARG A 62 -1.81 9.26 -2.82
C ARG A 62 -0.66 9.11 -1.85
N ALA A 63 0.14 8.07 -1.98
CA ALA A 63 1.32 7.83 -1.16
C ALA A 63 2.53 7.49 -2.03
N ARG A 64 3.66 8.12 -1.69
CA ARG A 64 4.98 7.85 -2.25
C ARG A 64 5.79 7.11 -1.20
N LEU A 65 6.22 5.92 -1.56
CA LEU A 65 6.94 4.99 -0.70
C LEU A 65 8.28 4.65 -1.35
N VAL A 66 9.34 4.53 -0.56
CA VAL A 66 10.67 4.17 -1.04
C VAL A 66 11.06 2.82 -0.45
N LYS A 67 11.52 1.90 -1.28
CA LYS A 67 12.03 0.60 -0.84
C LYS A 67 13.33 0.81 -0.04
N PHE A 68 13.32 0.42 1.22
CA PHE A 68 14.49 0.52 2.12
C PHE A 68 15.02 -0.85 2.56
N LYS A 69 14.23 -1.92 2.42
CA LYS A 69 14.62 -3.29 2.79
C LYS A 69 14.12 -4.29 1.74
N ASP A 70 14.93 -5.28 1.46
CA ASP A 70 14.57 -6.42 0.63
C ASP A 70 13.90 -7.53 1.47
N LEU A 71 12.84 -8.13 0.93
CA LEU A 71 12.08 -9.19 1.59
C LEU A 71 12.14 -10.55 0.87
N SER A 72 13.00 -10.70 -0.14
CA SER A 72 13.17 -11.94 -0.90
C SER A 72 13.45 -13.19 -0.05
N CYS A 73 14.09 -13.02 1.11
CA CYS A 73 14.41 -14.12 2.04
C CYS A 73 13.31 -14.43 3.07
N SER A 74 12.25 -13.62 3.16
CA SER A 74 11.19 -13.76 4.17
C SER A 74 9.89 -14.28 3.55
N PRO A 75 9.22 -15.28 4.15
CA PRO A 75 7.98 -15.79 3.59
C PRO A 75 6.85 -14.76 3.71
N VAL A 76 5.99 -14.69 2.69
CA VAL A 76 4.83 -13.78 2.67
C VAL A 76 3.89 -13.98 3.87
N SER A 77 3.78 -15.20 4.37
CA SER A 77 2.98 -15.56 5.54
C SER A 77 3.43 -14.90 6.85
N SER A 78 4.68 -14.42 6.91
CA SER A 78 5.19 -13.70 8.10
C SER A 78 4.77 -12.23 8.15
N LEU A 79 4.19 -11.71 7.05
CA LEU A 79 3.83 -10.31 6.91
C LEU A 79 2.39 -10.06 7.35
N PRO A 80 2.09 -8.87 7.90
CA PRO A 80 0.75 -8.54 8.33
C PRO A 80 -0.20 -8.44 7.14
N ASP A 81 -1.45 -8.85 7.31
CA ASP A 81 -2.44 -8.70 6.27
C ASP A 81 -2.77 -7.23 5.98
N LEU A 82 -2.97 -6.96 4.70
CA LEU A 82 -3.39 -5.67 4.16
C LEU A 82 -4.80 -5.85 3.60
N GLN A 83 -5.81 -5.44 4.36
CA GLN A 83 -7.19 -5.52 3.93
C GLN A 83 -7.66 -4.15 3.42
N LEU A 84 -8.22 -4.16 2.22
CA LEU A 84 -8.93 -3.03 1.63
C LEU A 84 -10.35 -3.47 1.28
N ASP A 85 -11.32 -2.61 1.58
CA ASP A 85 -12.70 -2.85 1.23
C ASP A 85 -12.92 -2.77 -0.29
N PRO A 86 -13.97 -3.40 -0.81
CA PRO A 86 -14.33 -3.27 -2.22
C PRO A 86 -14.61 -1.81 -2.59
N CYS A 87 -14.20 -1.43 -3.80
CA CYS A 87 -14.52 -0.11 -4.33
C CYS A 87 -16.00 -0.05 -4.72
N LEU A 88 -16.82 0.62 -3.91
CA LEU A 88 -18.22 0.87 -4.21
C LEU A 88 -18.34 2.17 -5.02
N TYR A 89 -18.48 2.04 -6.34
CA TYR A 89 -18.76 3.18 -7.20
C TYR A 89 -20.23 3.60 -7.07
N LYS A 90 -20.48 4.92 -6.94
CA LYS A 90 -21.84 5.46 -6.97
C LYS A 90 -22.47 5.21 -8.35
N LYS A 91 -23.81 5.04 -8.38
CA LYS A 91 -24.56 5.02 -9.64
C LYS A 91 -24.30 6.31 -10.41
N ARG A 92 -24.10 6.17 -11.71
CA ARG A 92 -23.95 7.28 -12.67
C ARG A 92 -25.31 7.80 -13.08
#